data_AF-Q8BX41-F1
#
_entry.id   AF-Q8BX41-F1
#
_cell.length_a   1.000
_cell.length_b   1.000
_cell.length_c   1.000
_cell.angle_alpha   90.00
_cell.angle_beta   90.00
_cell.angle_gamma   90.00
#
_symmetry.space_group_name_H-M   'P 1'
#
loop_
_entity.id
_entity.type
_entity.pdbx_description
1 polymer ?
#
loop_
_entity_poly.entity_id
_entity_poly.type
_entity_poly.pdbx_seq_one_letter_code
_entity_poly.pdbx_strand_id
1 'polypeptide(L)'
;MAFATEAAVLADCTIKPCTKQLHLTLAHKFYPHHQRTLEQLAKAIQPSHSCQWTAALYSRDMRFVHYQTLKALFQYKPQNADELMLSAGDYIFVDPTQQEEASEGWAIGISHRTGCRGFLPENYTERANEADTWVKHRTYTFNLAMDLNSRKDFEASCRGNGEPHTPSMSKSVSSIQALQATISRRGILVVRHGERVDQVFGKSWLQQCTTADGKYYRPDLNFPRSLPRRSNGIKDFENDPPLSSCGIFQARLAGEALLDSGVRVTAVFASPALRCVQTAKHILEELKLEKKLKIRVEPGIFEWMKWEASKATLTFLTLEELKEANFNVDLDYRPALPRCSLMPAESYDQYVERCAVSMGQIINTCPQDMGITLIVSHSSALDSCTRPLLGLPPRECGDFAQLVRKIPSLGMCFCEENREDGKWDLVNPPVKTLTHGANSVFNWRNWISSN
;
A
#
# COMPACT_ATOMS: atom_id res chain seq x y z
N MET A 1 27.03 21.41 15.85
CA MET A 1 28.49 21.21 15.65
C MET A 1 28.88 19.75 15.40
N ALA A 2 28.22 18.76 16.01
CA ALA A 2 28.60 17.33 15.85
C ALA A 2 28.67 16.83 14.39
N PHE A 3 27.68 17.16 13.55
CA PHE A 3 27.61 16.65 12.17
C PHE A 3 28.74 17.16 11.25
N ALA A 4 29.15 18.44 11.40
CA ALA A 4 30.22 19.00 10.58
C ALA A 4 31.57 18.34 10.89
N THR A 5 31.83 18.07 12.17
CA THR A 5 33.03 17.36 12.62
C THR A 5 33.02 15.90 12.18
N GLU A 6 31.87 15.21 12.31
CA GLU A 6 31.70 13.82 11.88
C GLU A 6 31.92 13.66 10.36
N ALA A 7 31.33 14.53 9.54
CA ALA A 7 31.47 14.47 8.09
C ALA A 7 32.89 14.79 7.60
N ALA A 8 33.58 15.72 8.26
CA ALA A 8 34.98 16.01 7.97
C ALA A 8 35.89 14.81 8.27
N VAL A 9 35.60 14.06 9.34
CA VAL A 9 36.39 12.89 9.75
C VAL A 9 36.12 11.67 8.86
N LEU A 10 34.86 11.43 8.49
CA LEU A 10 34.46 10.19 7.80
C LEU A 10 34.48 10.27 6.28
N ALA A 11 34.33 11.47 5.71
CA ALA A 11 34.12 11.65 4.28
C ALA A 11 35.05 12.67 3.61
N ASP A 12 36.06 13.16 4.34
CA ASP A 12 37.05 14.15 3.86
C ASP A 12 36.41 15.34 3.12
N CYS A 13 35.26 15.81 3.64
CA CYS A 13 34.49 16.88 3.02
C CYS A 13 34.32 18.08 3.96
N THR A 14 34.45 19.29 3.40
CA THR A 14 34.31 20.54 4.16
C THR A 14 32.84 20.97 4.21
N ILE A 15 32.22 20.95 5.39
CA ILE A 15 30.85 21.41 5.59
C ILE A 15 30.85 22.89 5.99
N LYS A 16 30.20 23.73 5.18
CA LYS A 16 29.92 25.14 5.52
C LYS A 16 28.46 25.28 5.97
N PRO A 17 28.18 25.84 7.16
CA PRO A 17 26.81 26.09 7.59
C PRO A 17 26.13 27.06 6.61
N CYS A 18 24.91 26.73 6.19
CA CYS A 18 24.11 27.62 5.37
C CYS A 18 23.64 28.78 6.25
N THR A 19 24.21 29.97 6.04
CA THR A 19 23.80 31.22 6.71
C THR A 19 22.70 31.95 5.95
N LYS A 20 22.29 31.44 4.79
CA LYS A 20 21.19 32.03 4.02
C LYS A 20 19.88 31.74 4.72
N GLN A 21 18.99 32.73 4.72
CA GLN A 21 17.62 32.55 5.14
C GLN A 21 16.98 31.47 4.26
N LEU A 22 16.40 30.45 4.88
CA LEU A 22 15.68 29.40 4.18
C LEU A 22 14.24 29.89 3.96
N HIS A 23 13.79 29.77 2.71
CA HIS A 23 12.39 30.03 2.35
C HIS A 23 11.66 28.71 2.27
N LEU A 24 10.49 28.63 2.90
CA LEU A 24 9.58 27.50 2.80
C LEU A 24 8.48 27.83 1.78
N THR A 25 8.42 27.07 0.69
CA THR A 25 7.32 27.17 -0.27
C THR A 25 6.16 26.30 0.19
N LEU A 26 5.05 26.93 0.60
CA LEU A 26 3.86 26.22 1.10
C LEU A 26 2.96 25.67 -0.02
N ALA A 27 3.00 26.29 -1.19
CA ALA A 27 2.26 25.84 -2.37
C ALA A 27 2.98 26.28 -3.65
N HIS A 28 2.97 25.43 -4.67
CA HIS A 28 3.54 25.69 -5.99
C HIS A 28 2.60 25.12 -7.08
N LYS A 29 2.60 25.71 -8.29
CA LYS A 29 1.78 25.27 -9.44
C LYS A 29 0.27 25.11 -9.12
N PHE A 30 -0.33 26.10 -8.48
CA PHE A 30 -1.77 26.15 -8.26
C PHE A 30 -2.46 27.06 -9.27
N TYR A 31 -3.74 26.80 -9.54
CA TYR A 31 -4.55 27.69 -10.38
C TYR A 31 -4.71 29.06 -9.71
N PRO A 32 -4.69 30.18 -10.47
CA PRO A 32 -4.74 31.53 -9.90
C PRO A 32 -5.92 31.77 -8.94
N HIS A 33 -7.08 31.15 -9.18
CA HIS A 33 -8.25 31.30 -8.31
C HIS A 33 -8.07 30.70 -6.91
N HIS A 34 -7.09 29.80 -6.70
CA HIS A 34 -6.76 29.26 -5.38
C HIS A 34 -5.86 30.19 -4.54
N GLN A 35 -5.29 31.25 -5.14
CA GLN A 35 -4.31 32.10 -4.47
C GLN A 35 -4.82 32.66 -3.14
N ARG A 36 -6.02 33.25 -3.15
CA ARG A 36 -6.61 33.89 -1.96
C ARG A 36 -6.81 32.89 -0.81
N THR A 37 -7.28 31.68 -1.12
CA THR A 37 -7.47 30.61 -0.14
C THR A 37 -6.14 30.13 0.43
N LEU A 38 -5.14 29.93 -0.43
CA LEU A 38 -3.80 29.51 0.00
C LEU A 38 -3.12 30.57 0.88
N GLU A 39 -3.30 31.85 0.58
CA GLU A 39 -2.82 32.94 1.43
C GLU A 39 -3.49 32.96 2.80
N GLN A 40 -4.81 32.68 2.87
CA GLN A 40 -5.52 32.58 4.15
C GLN A 40 -5.04 31.38 4.98
N LEU A 41 -4.86 30.22 4.34
CA LEU A 41 -4.34 29.01 4.99
C LEU A 41 -2.90 29.23 5.48
N ALA A 42 -2.05 29.87 4.68
CA ALA A 42 -0.68 30.20 5.06
C ALA A 42 -0.62 31.12 6.29
N LYS A 43 -1.50 32.12 6.38
CA LYS A 43 -1.61 33.01 7.54
C LYS A 43 -2.12 32.32 8.81
N ALA A 44 -2.87 31.23 8.67
CA ALA A 44 -3.38 30.45 9.80
C ALA A 44 -2.32 29.52 10.42
N ILE A 45 -1.17 29.32 9.76
CA ILE A 45 -0.06 28.54 10.31
C ILE A 45 0.54 29.30 11.49
N GLN A 46 0.49 28.70 12.68
CA GLN A 46 1.14 29.24 13.88
C GLN A 46 2.59 28.74 13.95
N PRO A 47 3.62 29.58 13.68
CA PRO A 47 5.02 29.13 13.64
C PRO A 47 5.57 28.74 15.00
N SER A 48 4.89 29.14 16.07
CA SER A 48 5.24 28.87 17.47
C SER A 48 4.76 27.50 17.97
N HIS A 49 3.91 26.80 17.23
CA HIS A 49 3.48 25.46 17.63
C HIS A 49 4.63 24.46 17.54
N SER A 50 4.77 23.64 18.57
CA SER A 50 5.74 22.55 18.57
C SER A 50 5.36 21.55 17.49
N CYS A 51 6.30 21.26 16.59
CA CYS A 51 6.16 20.21 15.61
C CYS A 51 7.44 19.37 15.58
N GLN A 52 7.27 18.11 15.21
CA GLN A 52 8.39 17.21 15.00
C GLN A 52 9.08 17.61 13.68
N TRP A 53 10.32 18.05 13.76
CA TRP A 53 11.10 18.38 12.58
C TRP A 53 11.81 17.13 12.08
N THR A 54 11.80 16.93 10.77
CA THR A 54 12.56 15.85 10.15
C THR A 54 13.51 16.44 9.12
N ALA A 55 14.82 16.30 9.33
CA ALA A 55 15.82 16.59 8.29
C ALA A 55 16.21 15.28 7.61
N ALA A 56 16.13 15.25 6.28
CA ALA A 56 16.67 14.15 5.50
C ALA A 56 17.89 14.64 4.70
N LEU A 57 18.96 13.86 4.74
CA LEU A 57 20.17 14.10 3.97
C LEU A 57 20.03 13.39 2.64
N TYR A 58 20.08 14.15 1.55
CA TYR A 58 20.05 13.65 0.19
C TYR A 58 21.37 14.00 -0.52
N SER A 59 21.80 13.15 -1.44
CA SER A 59 22.76 13.53 -2.47
C SER A 59 22.08 13.55 -3.83
N ARG A 60 22.51 14.48 -4.67
CA ARG A 60 22.14 14.51 -6.09
C ARG A 60 23.39 14.55 -6.95
N ASP A 61 23.27 14.06 -8.17
CA ASP A 61 24.34 14.16 -9.15
C ASP A 61 24.35 15.56 -9.78
N MET A 62 25.39 16.33 -9.50
CA MET A 62 25.51 17.71 -9.96
C MET A 62 25.68 17.84 -11.49
N ARG A 63 26.00 16.75 -12.20
CA ARG A 63 26.13 16.76 -13.67
C ARG A 63 24.81 17.06 -14.36
N PHE A 64 23.69 16.70 -13.73
CA PHE A 64 22.35 16.80 -14.32
C PHE A 64 21.50 17.95 -13.76
N VAL A 65 22.12 18.91 -13.07
CA VAL A 65 21.41 20.02 -12.39
C VAL A 65 20.59 20.92 -13.33
N HIS A 66 20.95 20.94 -14.62
CA HIS A 66 20.25 21.71 -15.66
C HIS A 66 19.43 20.82 -16.61
N TYR A 67 19.35 19.52 -16.33
CA TYR A 67 18.64 18.56 -17.17
C TYR A 67 17.17 18.50 -16.74
N GLN A 68 16.30 18.31 -17.71
CA GLN A 68 14.92 17.93 -17.44
C GLN A 68 14.88 16.47 -16.99
N THR A 69 14.16 16.20 -15.89
CA THR A 69 13.91 14.83 -15.44
C THR A 69 12.59 14.33 -16.05
N LEU A 70 12.67 13.20 -16.75
CA LEU A 70 11.53 12.46 -17.28
C LEU A 70 11.40 11.13 -16.54
N LYS A 71 10.19 10.58 -16.50
CA LYS A 71 9.88 9.25 -16.01
C LYS A 71 9.24 8.42 -17.11
N ALA A 72 9.76 7.23 -17.35
CA ALA A 72 9.20 6.28 -18.31
C ALA A 72 7.86 5.72 -17.79
N LEU A 73 6.82 5.83 -18.60
CA LEU A 73 5.48 5.28 -18.34
C LEU A 73 5.34 3.84 -18.82
N PHE A 74 6.04 3.50 -19.90
CA PHE A 74 5.96 2.19 -20.56
C PHE A 74 7.35 1.62 -20.80
N GLN A 75 7.42 0.30 -20.98
CA GLN A 75 8.64 -0.36 -21.41
C GLN A 75 8.89 -0.11 -22.90
N TYR A 76 10.14 0.17 -23.26
CA TYR A 76 10.56 0.33 -24.65
C TYR A 76 11.81 -0.50 -24.92
N LYS A 77 11.75 -1.34 -25.96
CA LYS A 77 12.90 -2.11 -26.45
C LYS A 77 13.47 -1.39 -27.68
N PRO A 78 14.77 -1.04 -27.66
CA PRO A 78 15.46 -0.43 -28.80
C PRO A 78 15.32 -1.29 -30.06
N GLN A 79 15.00 -0.65 -31.17
CA GLN A 79 15.03 -1.19 -32.53
C GLN A 79 16.38 -0.89 -33.19
N ASN A 80 16.98 0.26 -32.87
CA ASN A 80 18.28 0.69 -33.37
C ASN A 80 19.31 0.79 -32.24
N ALA A 81 20.60 0.81 -32.59
CA ALA A 81 21.70 0.78 -31.62
C ALA A 81 21.89 2.11 -30.86
N ASP A 82 21.36 3.20 -31.39
CA ASP A 82 21.36 4.55 -30.83
C ASP A 82 20.14 4.84 -29.94
N GLU A 83 19.18 3.92 -29.88
CA GLU A 83 17.98 4.05 -29.05
C GLU A 83 18.19 3.57 -27.61
N LEU A 84 17.56 4.28 -26.68
CA LEU A 84 17.65 4.03 -25.26
C LEU A 84 16.55 3.05 -24.81
N MET A 85 16.97 1.95 -24.18
CA MET A 85 16.03 1.03 -23.55
C MET A 85 15.34 1.69 -22.35
N LEU A 86 14.01 1.62 -22.30
CA LEU A 86 13.21 2.14 -21.18
C LEU A 86 12.56 1.00 -20.41
N SER A 87 12.62 1.07 -19.08
CA SER A 87 11.76 0.27 -18.20
C SER A 87 10.71 1.19 -17.56
N ALA A 88 9.47 0.72 -17.44
CA ALA A 88 8.43 1.50 -16.78
C ALA A 88 8.85 1.89 -15.35
N GLY A 89 8.77 3.18 -15.03
CA GLY A 89 9.18 3.78 -13.77
C GLY A 89 10.62 4.32 -13.73
N ASP A 90 11.45 4.06 -14.75
CA ASP A 90 12.82 4.60 -14.80
C ASP A 90 12.85 6.10 -15.04
N TYR A 91 13.88 6.76 -14.52
CA TYR A 91 14.11 8.18 -14.73
C TYR A 91 15.14 8.41 -15.85
N ILE A 92 14.93 9.46 -16.63
CA ILE A 92 15.77 9.85 -17.76
C ILE A 92 16.10 11.34 -17.61
N PHE A 93 17.38 11.67 -17.73
CA PHE A 93 17.85 13.05 -17.78
C PHE A 93 17.94 13.49 -19.23
N VAL A 94 17.28 14.59 -19.57
CA VAL A 94 17.24 15.16 -20.92
C VAL A 94 17.86 16.56 -20.86
N ASP A 95 18.92 16.79 -21.64
CA ASP A 95 19.51 18.12 -21.77
C ASP A 95 18.70 18.94 -22.78
N PRO A 96 18.00 20.02 -22.38
CA PRO A 96 17.19 20.80 -23.32
C PRO A 96 18.02 21.44 -24.44
N THR A 97 19.33 21.59 -24.27
CA THR A 97 20.23 22.19 -25.27
C THR A 97 20.71 21.21 -26.33
N GLN A 98 20.54 19.90 -26.11
CA GLN A 98 21.05 18.84 -26.99
C GLN A 98 19.92 18.04 -27.67
N GLN A 99 18.85 18.72 -28.09
CA GLN A 99 17.70 18.09 -28.75
C GLN A 99 17.63 18.36 -30.26
N GLU A 100 18.60 19.08 -30.84
CA GLU A 100 18.60 19.41 -32.28
C GLU A 100 18.71 18.18 -33.19
N GLU A 101 19.34 17.11 -32.72
CA GLU A 101 19.49 15.83 -33.42
C GLU A 101 18.23 14.94 -33.30
N ALA A 102 17.29 15.30 -32.42
CA ALA A 102 16.09 14.51 -32.19
C ALA A 102 15.01 14.84 -33.23
N SER A 103 14.46 13.80 -33.86
CA SER A 103 13.31 13.93 -34.75
C SER A 103 12.02 14.12 -33.94
N GLU A 104 10.97 14.64 -34.58
CA GLU A 104 9.67 14.86 -33.93
C GLU A 104 9.15 13.58 -33.24
N GLY A 105 8.74 13.70 -31.96
CA GLY A 105 8.28 12.58 -31.13
C GLY A 105 9.38 11.78 -30.43
N TRP A 106 10.65 12.16 -30.63
CA TRP A 106 11.81 11.57 -29.97
C TRP A 106 12.57 12.62 -29.16
N ALA A 107 13.22 12.17 -28.10
CA ALA A 107 14.15 12.97 -27.30
C ALA A 107 15.46 12.20 -27.11
N ILE A 108 16.54 12.91 -26.85
CA ILE A 108 17.82 12.31 -26.46
C ILE A 108 18.00 12.45 -24.96
N GLY A 109 18.18 11.30 -24.29
CA GLY A 109 18.26 11.26 -22.84
C GLY A 109 19.32 10.29 -22.33
N ILE A 110 19.64 10.44 -21.05
CA ILE A 110 20.56 9.59 -20.30
C ILE A 110 19.76 8.86 -19.24
N SER A 111 19.76 7.52 -19.27
CA SER A 111 19.11 6.71 -18.25
C SER A 111 19.77 6.94 -16.89
N HIS A 112 18.98 7.34 -15.89
CA HIS A 112 19.45 7.47 -14.51
C HIS A 112 19.95 6.12 -13.96
N ARG A 113 19.33 5.00 -14.38
CA ARG A 113 19.66 3.66 -13.90
C ARG A 113 20.97 3.14 -14.50
N THR A 114 21.16 3.27 -15.81
CA THR A 114 22.29 2.63 -16.52
C THR A 114 23.38 3.61 -16.92
N GLY A 115 23.12 4.91 -16.91
CA GLY A 115 24.02 5.94 -17.44
C GLY A 115 24.13 5.94 -18.97
N CYS A 116 23.41 5.05 -19.68
CA CYS A 116 23.43 5.00 -21.14
C CYS A 116 22.70 6.20 -21.74
N ARG A 117 23.26 6.78 -22.80
CA ARG A 117 22.64 7.82 -23.62
C ARG A 117 22.01 7.19 -24.86
N GLY A 118 20.85 7.68 -25.27
CA GLY A 118 20.23 7.29 -26.54
C GLY A 118 18.91 8.00 -26.81
N PHE A 119 18.32 7.72 -27.97
CA PHE A 119 17.01 8.23 -28.37
C PHE A 119 15.88 7.50 -27.65
N LEU A 120 14.90 8.24 -27.15
CA LEU A 120 13.71 7.70 -26.51
C LEU A 120 12.43 8.32 -27.08
N PRO A 121 11.32 7.56 -27.17
CA PRO A 121 10.04 8.10 -27.59
C PRO A 121 9.44 9.01 -26.50
N GLU A 122 9.16 10.28 -26.83
CA GLU A 122 8.66 11.26 -25.86
C GLU A 122 7.31 10.86 -25.26
N ASN A 123 6.42 10.29 -26.08
CA ASN A 123 5.08 9.84 -25.68
C ASN A 123 5.10 8.64 -24.70
N TYR A 124 6.27 8.06 -24.44
CA TYR A 124 6.45 6.99 -23.44
C TYR A 124 6.92 7.55 -22.10
N THR A 125 7.03 8.86 -21.97
CA THR A 125 7.55 9.52 -20.78
C THR A 125 6.64 10.63 -20.29
N GLU A 126 6.78 10.98 -19.01
CA GLU A 126 6.17 12.16 -18.40
C GLU A 126 7.23 12.98 -17.67
N ARG A 127 7.00 14.29 -17.49
CA ARG A 127 7.90 15.14 -16.71
C ARG A 127 7.81 14.77 -15.22
N ALA A 128 8.95 14.50 -14.60
CA ALA A 128 9.06 14.18 -13.18
C ALA A 128 9.77 15.29 -12.39
N ASN A 129 9.73 15.21 -11.06
CA ASN A 129 10.46 16.14 -10.21
C ASN A 129 11.93 15.70 -10.10
N GLU A 130 12.87 16.64 -10.16
CA GLU A 130 14.31 16.34 -10.01
C GLU A 130 14.60 15.59 -8.70
N ALA A 131 13.91 15.97 -7.62
CA ALA A 131 14.05 15.37 -6.30
C ALA A 131 13.73 13.86 -6.26
N ASP A 132 12.99 13.34 -7.24
CA ASP A 132 12.69 11.91 -7.34
C ASP A 132 13.93 11.07 -7.69
N THR A 133 14.98 11.71 -8.23
CA THR A 133 16.27 11.08 -8.54
C THR A 133 17.31 11.22 -7.43
N TRP A 134 16.98 11.94 -6.35
CA TRP A 134 17.94 12.18 -5.27
C TRP A 134 18.07 10.95 -4.38
N VAL A 135 19.31 10.61 -4.03
CA VAL A 135 19.60 9.48 -3.15
C VAL A 135 19.48 9.92 -1.71
N LYS A 136 18.53 9.33 -0.98
CA LYS A 136 18.34 9.58 0.45
C LYS A 136 19.35 8.76 1.26
N HIS A 137 20.22 9.43 2.00
CA HIS A 137 21.24 8.79 2.84
C HIS A 137 20.75 8.55 4.27
N ARG A 138 20.14 9.57 4.88
CA ARG A 138 19.79 9.52 6.29
C ARG A 138 18.61 10.41 6.62
N THR A 139 17.97 10.15 7.73
CA THR A 139 16.90 10.98 8.29
C THR A 139 17.14 11.19 9.77
N TYR A 140 17.02 12.44 10.20
CA TYR A 140 17.15 12.89 11.57
C TYR A 140 15.83 13.51 11.98
N THR A 141 15.32 13.07 13.12
CA THR A 141 14.11 13.61 13.71
C THR A 141 14.49 14.46 14.93
N PHE A 142 13.99 15.68 14.98
CA PHE A 142 14.15 16.58 16.11
C PHE A 142 12.80 16.76 16.79
N ASN A 143 12.75 16.44 18.07
CA ASN A 143 11.64 16.80 18.94
C ASN A 143 12.02 18.10 19.64
N LEU A 144 11.33 19.19 19.31
CA LEU A 144 11.47 20.45 20.05
C LEU A 144 10.62 20.40 21.33
N ALA A 145 10.84 19.38 22.16
CA ALA A 145 10.27 19.29 23.50
C ALA A 145 11.43 19.32 24.50
N MET A 146 12.00 20.51 24.68
CA MET A 146 12.78 20.81 25.87
C MET A 146 11.96 21.81 26.69
N ASP A 147 11.27 21.28 27.69
CA ASP A 147 10.84 22.04 28.85
C ASP A 147 12.07 22.76 29.44
N LEU A 148 12.10 24.08 29.28
CA LEU A 148 13.08 24.95 29.93
C LEU A 148 12.80 25.15 31.42
N ASN A 149 11.93 24.34 32.03
CA ASN A 149 11.53 24.43 33.43
C ASN A 149 11.79 23.11 34.20
N SER A 150 13.02 22.61 34.19
CA SER A 150 13.45 21.69 35.26
C SER A 150 14.89 21.94 35.69
N ARG A 151 15.01 22.60 36.87
CA ARG A 151 16.12 22.58 37.83
C ARG A 151 17.46 23.20 37.37
N LYS A 152 17.90 24.41 37.76
CA LYS A 152 18.11 24.99 39.11
C LYS A 152 18.13 24.01 40.28
N ASP A 153 19.25 24.05 40.99
CA ASP A 153 19.61 23.35 42.24
C ASP A 153 20.36 22.03 42.04
N PHE A 154 21.69 22.12 41.98
CA PHE A 154 22.59 21.67 43.06
C PHE A 154 24.06 21.91 42.66
N GLU A 155 24.61 23.04 43.10
CA GLU A 155 26.05 23.16 43.37
C GLU A 155 26.32 22.65 44.79
N ALA A 156 27.35 21.80 44.91
CA ALA A 156 28.30 21.65 46.04
C ALA A 156 28.63 20.18 46.36
N SER A 157 29.80 19.71 45.93
CA SER A 157 30.91 19.34 46.83
C SER A 157 32.00 18.57 46.07
N CYS A 158 33.24 18.93 46.34
CA CYS A 158 34.45 18.42 45.70
C CYS A 158 35.09 17.24 46.46
N ARG A 159 35.94 16.50 45.72
CA ARG A 159 37.16 15.75 46.10
C ARG A 159 37.08 14.22 46.27
N GLY A 160 37.95 13.53 45.52
CA GLY A 160 38.64 12.32 46.01
C GLY A 160 38.97 11.21 45.00
N ASN A 161 40.10 11.34 44.28
CA ASN A 161 41.06 10.34 43.76
C ASN A 161 40.67 8.91 43.28
N GLY A 162 41.26 8.52 42.13
CA GLY A 162 41.77 7.15 41.88
C GLY A 162 41.43 6.54 40.50
N GLU A 163 42.43 6.42 39.61
CA GLU A 163 42.42 5.83 38.25
C GLU A 163 42.19 4.27 38.23
N PRO A 164 42.35 3.54 37.08
CA PRO A 164 41.47 3.49 35.90
C PRO A 164 41.12 2.04 35.41
N HIS A 165 40.14 1.92 34.50
CA HIS A 165 39.83 0.79 33.57
C HIS A 165 39.48 -0.60 34.18
N THR A 166 38.32 -1.24 33.96
CA THR A 166 37.65 -1.62 32.69
C THR A 166 36.21 -2.10 33.03
N PRO A 167 35.17 -1.77 32.25
CA PRO A 167 33.81 -2.22 32.54
C PRO A 167 33.49 -3.60 31.95
N SER A 168 33.14 -4.50 32.87
CA SER A 168 32.38 -5.74 32.67
C SER A 168 31.23 -5.59 31.67
N MET A 169 31.27 -6.38 30.60
CA MET A 169 30.13 -6.56 29.69
C MET A 169 28.96 -7.22 30.42
N SER A 170 27.98 -6.42 30.83
CA SER A 170 26.61 -6.88 30.98
C SER A 170 25.64 -5.70 30.99
N LYS A 171 24.54 -5.85 30.24
CA LYS A 171 23.31 -5.03 30.22
C LYS A 171 23.28 -3.83 29.27
N SER A 172 22.83 -4.08 28.04
CA SER A 172 22.00 -3.12 27.27
C SER A 172 20.90 -3.79 26.44
N VAL A 173 20.48 -5.01 26.82
CA VAL A 173 19.31 -5.69 26.21
C VAL A 173 17.99 -5.06 26.68
N SER A 174 18.00 -4.20 27.70
CA SER A 174 16.80 -3.58 28.27
C SER A 174 16.38 -2.25 27.64
N SER A 175 17.17 -1.66 26.76
CA SER A 175 16.86 -0.35 26.15
C SER A 175 16.10 -0.45 24.82
N ILE A 176 16.12 -1.60 24.13
CA ILE A 176 15.37 -1.78 22.87
C ILE A 176 13.88 -2.10 23.14
N GLN A 177 13.56 -2.78 24.24
CA GLN A 177 12.16 -3.08 24.61
C GLN A 177 11.42 -1.89 25.26
N ALA A 178 12.14 -0.85 25.71
CA ALA A 178 11.55 0.33 26.33
C ALA A 178 11.25 1.48 25.34
N LEU A 179 11.66 1.36 24.07
CA LEU A 179 11.49 2.38 23.03
C LEU A 179 10.28 2.12 22.09
N GLN A 180 9.53 1.04 22.31
CA GLN A 180 8.29 0.70 21.59
C GLN A 180 7.01 1.07 22.37
N ALA A 181 7.11 1.94 23.37
CA ALA A 181 5.95 2.65 23.89
C ALA A 181 5.71 3.94 23.07
N THR A 182 5.87 3.86 21.74
CA THR A 182 5.09 4.72 20.84
C THR A 182 3.64 4.47 21.21
N ILE A 183 2.85 5.53 21.45
CA ILE A 183 1.41 5.39 21.66
C ILE A 183 0.87 4.56 20.48
N SER A 184 0.58 3.29 20.71
CA SER A 184 0.18 2.35 19.66
C SER A 184 -1.13 2.85 19.09
N ARG A 185 -1.10 3.39 17.88
CA ARG A 185 -2.28 3.95 17.23
C ARG A 185 -3.14 2.83 16.69
N ARG A 186 -4.45 3.03 16.77
CA ARG A 186 -5.40 2.12 16.16
C ARG A 186 -5.30 2.24 14.64
N GLY A 187 -5.17 1.11 13.96
CA GLY A 187 -4.97 1.06 12.51
C GLY A 187 -6.08 0.31 11.79
N ILE A 188 -6.43 0.76 10.59
CA ILE A 188 -7.31 0.08 9.65
C ILE A 188 -6.53 -0.15 8.37
N LEU A 189 -6.28 -1.41 8.04
CA LEU A 189 -5.61 -1.80 6.80
C LEU A 189 -6.61 -2.48 5.87
N VAL A 190 -7.03 -1.76 4.83
CA VAL A 190 -7.91 -2.28 3.79
C VAL A 190 -7.06 -2.95 2.72
N VAL A 191 -7.37 -4.21 2.40
CA VAL A 191 -6.61 -5.06 1.49
C VAL A 191 -7.53 -5.63 0.43
N ARG A 192 -7.18 -5.46 -0.86
CA ARG A 192 -7.87 -6.15 -1.96
C ARG A 192 -7.53 -7.63 -1.95
N HIS A 193 -8.52 -8.49 -2.25
CA HIS A 193 -8.30 -9.91 -2.48
C HIS A 193 -7.21 -10.21 -3.53
N GLY A 194 -6.66 -11.44 -3.48
CA GLY A 194 -5.69 -11.94 -4.46
C GLY A 194 -6.24 -12.17 -5.86
N GLU A 195 -5.36 -12.58 -6.78
CA GLU A 195 -5.75 -12.96 -8.15
C GLU A 195 -6.86 -14.02 -8.14
N ARG A 196 -7.90 -13.81 -8.95
CA ARG A 196 -9.02 -14.71 -9.10
C ARG A 196 -8.85 -15.61 -10.32
N VAL A 197 -9.36 -16.83 -10.26
CA VAL A 197 -9.30 -17.76 -11.41
C VAL A 197 -10.03 -17.23 -12.65
N ASP A 198 -11.17 -16.56 -12.49
CA ASP A 198 -11.95 -16.00 -13.61
C ASP A 198 -11.26 -14.81 -14.28
N GLN A 199 -10.37 -14.11 -13.57
CA GLN A 199 -9.57 -13.02 -14.12
C GLN A 199 -8.49 -13.56 -15.08
N VAL A 200 -7.96 -14.75 -14.81
CA VAL A 200 -6.90 -15.38 -15.62
C VAL A 200 -7.49 -16.21 -16.76
N PHE A 201 -8.48 -17.04 -16.45
CA PHE A 201 -9.02 -18.05 -17.36
C PHE A 201 -10.32 -17.60 -18.05
N GLY A 202 -10.78 -16.38 -17.77
CA GLY A 202 -11.95 -15.78 -18.38
C GLY A 202 -13.28 -16.36 -17.90
N LYS A 203 -14.36 -15.99 -18.58
CA LYS A 203 -15.74 -16.33 -18.15
C LYS A 203 -16.05 -17.82 -18.19
N SER A 204 -15.35 -18.60 -19.02
CA SER A 204 -15.55 -20.05 -19.16
C SER A 204 -14.67 -20.89 -18.22
N TRP A 205 -14.04 -20.27 -17.22
CA TRP A 205 -13.09 -20.95 -16.31
C TRP A 205 -13.71 -22.19 -15.65
N LEU A 206 -15.00 -22.14 -15.31
CA LEU A 206 -15.67 -23.23 -14.62
C LEU A 206 -15.82 -24.45 -15.54
N GLN A 207 -16.19 -24.24 -16.80
CA GLN A 207 -16.26 -25.30 -17.81
C GLN A 207 -14.88 -25.88 -18.09
N GLN A 208 -13.83 -25.06 -18.09
CA GLN A 208 -12.45 -25.53 -18.29
C GLN A 208 -12.01 -26.52 -17.19
N CYS A 209 -12.44 -26.32 -15.94
CA CYS A 209 -12.04 -27.15 -14.78
C CYS A 209 -13.09 -28.16 -14.31
N THR A 210 -14.14 -28.40 -15.11
CA THR A 210 -15.19 -29.40 -14.81
C THR A 210 -15.10 -30.57 -15.79
N THR A 211 -14.98 -31.79 -15.29
CA THR A 211 -15.01 -33.02 -16.11
C THR A 211 -16.43 -33.33 -16.60
N ALA A 212 -16.56 -34.27 -17.54
CA ALA A 212 -17.87 -34.70 -18.06
C ALA A 212 -18.80 -35.27 -16.97
N ASP A 213 -18.26 -35.89 -15.91
CA ASP A 213 -19.01 -36.36 -14.74
C ASP A 213 -19.24 -35.28 -13.67
N GLY A 214 -18.93 -34.02 -13.96
CA GLY A 214 -19.21 -32.88 -13.09
C GLY A 214 -18.22 -32.70 -11.93
N LYS A 215 -17.05 -33.34 -11.98
CA LYS A 215 -16.01 -33.21 -10.95
C LYS A 215 -15.01 -32.12 -11.30
N TYR A 216 -14.43 -31.54 -10.24
CA TYR A 216 -13.34 -30.58 -10.39
C TYR A 216 -12.04 -31.28 -10.79
N TYR A 217 -11.32 -30.71 -11.75
CA TYR A 217 -9.94 -31.04 -12.06
C TYR A 217 -9.14 -29.78 -12.39
N ARG A 218 -7.81 -29.89 -12.45
CA ARG A 218 -6.90 -28.74 -12.67
C ARG A 218 -6.30 -28.79 -14.07
N PRO A 219 -6.87 -28.08 -15.06
CA PRO A 219 -6.33 -28.05 -16.43
C PRO A 219 -5.04 -27.20 -16.53
N ASP A 220 -4.81 -26.30 -15.58
CA ASP A 220 -3.62 -25.46 -15.46
C ASP A 220 -3.17 -25.39 -13.99
N LEU A 221 -1.86 -25.24 -13.74
CA LEU A 221 -1.29 -25.23 -12.38
C LEU A 221 -1.74 -24.00 -11.56
N ASN A 222 -2.17 -22.93 -12.22
CA ASN A 222 -2.71 -21.74 -11.59
C ASN A 222 -4.17 -21.92 -11.12
N PHE A 223 -4.84 -23.04 -11.43
CA PHE A 223 -6.04 -23.45 -10.70
C PHE A 223 -5.67 -23.99 -9.30
N PRO A 224 -6.48 -23.70 -8.26
CA PRO A 224 -6.21 -24.16 -6.90
C PRO A 224 -6.22 -25.69 -6.80
N ARG A 225 -5.61 -26.25 -5.75
CA ARG A 225 -5.52 -27.72 -5.59
C ARG A 225 -6.89 -28.40 -5.44
N SER A 226 -7.85 -27.70 -4.87
CA SER A 226 -9.21 -28.18 -4.60
C SER A 226 -10.16 -27.00 -4.47
N LEU A 227 -11.46 -27.25 -4.66
CA LEU A 227 -12.52 -26.31 -4.33
C LEU A 227 -13.20 -26.71 -3.00
N PRO A 228 -13.66 -25.73 -2.20
CA PRO A 228 -14.53 -26.00 -1.06
C PRO A 228 -15.76 -26.83 -1.43
N ARG A 229 -16.29 -27.60 -0.50
CA ARG A 229 -17.60 -28.22 -0.67
C ARG A 229 -18.68 -27.12 -0.63
N ARG A 230 -19.65 -27.18 -1.55
CA ARG A 230 -20.83 -26.31 -1.59
C ARG A 230 -22.09 -27.15 -1.73
N SER A 231 -23.17 -26.70 -1.10
CA SER A 231 -24.50 -27.33 -1.14
C SER A 231 -25.02 -27.61 -2.55
N ASN A 232 -24.91 -26.67 -3.50
CA ASN A 232 -25.34 -26.87 -4.90
C ASN A 232 -24.20 -27.32 -5.83
N GLY A 233 -23.10 -27.81 -5.26
CA GLY A 233 -21.96 -28.33 -6.02
C GLY A 233 -21.14 -27.26 -6.74
N ILE A 234 -20.52 -27.65 -7.86
CA ILE A 234 -19.50 -26.84 -8.54
C ILE A 234 -20.08 -25.60 -9.27
N LYS A 235 -21.38 -25.59 -9.59
CA LYS A 235 -22.02 -24.50 -10.36
C LYS A 235 -22.02 -23.17 -9.62
N ASP A 236 -22.17 -23.19 -8.29
CA ASP A 236 -22.24 -21.96 -7.50
C ASP A 236 -20.94 -21.14 -7.53
N PHE A 237 -19.82 -21.74 -7.92
CA PHE A 237 -18.57 -21.01 -8.06
C PHE A 237 -18.57 -20.04 -9.25
N GLU A 238 -19.42 -20.23 -10.26
CA GLU A 238 -19.48 -19.38 -11.47
C GLU A 238 -19.50 -17.89 -11.12
N ASN A 239 -20.29 -17.55 -10.10
CA ASN A 239 -20.53 -16.19 -9.65
C ASN A 239 -19.72 -15.79 -8.42
N ASP A 240 -19.03 -16.75 -7.78
CA ASP A 240 -18.17 -16.54 -6.63
C ASP A 240 -16.85 -17.34 -6.77
N PRO A 241 -15.99 -16.93 -7.71
CA PRO A 241 -14.78 -17.66 -8.06
C PRO A 241 -13.75 -17.65 -6.92
N PRO A 242 -12.97 -18.74 -6.76
CA PRO A 242 -11.87 -18.80 -5.81
C PRO A 242 -10.66 -17.96 -6.25
N LEU A 243 -9.69 -17.82 -5.36
CA LEU A 243 -8.33 -17.42 -5.71
C LEU A 243 -7.67 -18.45 -6.65
N SER A 244 -6.81 -17.97 -7.54
CA SER A 244 -5.84 -18.79 -8.26
C SER A 244 -4.69 -19.23 -7.35
N SER A 245 -3.82 -20.14 -7.81
CA SER A 245 -2.60 -20.50 -7.08
C SER A 245 -1.69 -19.27 -6.88
N CYS A 246 -1.60 -18.37 -7.86
CA CYS A 246 -0.88 -17.11 -7.75
C CYS A 246 -1.56 -16.18 -6.73
N GLY A 247 -2.90 -16.10 -6.70
CA GLY A 247 -3.65 -15.34 -5.70
C GLY A 247 -3.40 -15.82 -4.27
N ILE A 248 -3.28 -17.14 -4.07
CA ILE A 248 -2.89 -17.74 -2.79
C ILE A 248 -1.46 -17.34 -2.42
N PHE A 249 -0.51 -17.41 -3.37
CA PHE A 249 0.87 -16.97 -3.16
C PHE A 249 0.94 -15.49 -2.75
N GLN A 250 0.25 -14.60 -3.47
CA GLN A 250 0.20 -13.17 -3.16
C GLN A 250 -0.31 -12.92 -1.74
N ALA A 251 -1.38 -13.60 -1.32
CA ALA A 251 -1.96 -13.46 0.01
C ALA A 251 -1.01 -13.95 1.12
N ARG A 252 -0.32 -15.07 0.90
CA ARG A 252 0.69 -15.57 1.84
C ARG A 252 1.86 -14.61 1.97
N LEU A 253 2.42 -14.16 0.85
CA LEU A 253 3.55 -13.22 0.86
C LEU A 253 3.21 -11.91 1.58
N ALA A 254 1.97 -11.41 1.41
CA ALA A 254 1.49 -10.25 2.17
C ALA A 254 1.39 -10.52 3.68
N GLY A 255 0.91 -11.70 4.08
CA GLY A 255 0.87 -12.11 5.48
C GLY A 255 2.25 -12.30 6.11
N GLU A 256 3.21 -12.88 5.38
CA GLU A 256 4.61 -13.00 5.78
C GLU A 256 5.25 -11.62 5.97
N ALA A 257 5.07 -10.71 5.02
CA ALA A 257 5.56 -9.34 5.15
C ALA A 257 4.95 -8.61 6.37
N LEU A 258 3.67 -8.85 6.67
CA LEU A 258 3.02 -8.29 7.86
C LEU A 258 3.63 -8.86 9.15
N LEU A 259 3.93 -10.17 9.18
CA LEU A 259 4.64 -10.80 10.29
C LEU A 259 6.02 -10.15 10.50
N ASP A 260 6.79 -10.01 9.42
CA ASP A 260 8.15 -9.43 9.45
C ASP A 260 8.16 -7.96 9.90
N SER A 261 7.11 -7.21 9.57
CA SER A 261 6.96 -5.81 9.99
C SER A 261 6.74 -5.63 11.51
N GLY A 262 6.39 -6.71 12.22
CA GLY A 262 6.13 -6.71 13.66
C GLY A 262 4.84 -6.01 14.08
N VAL A 263 3.95 -5.69 13.14
CA VAL A 263 2.66 -5.05 13.46
C VAL A 263 1.71 -5.99 14.20
N ARG A 264 0.94 -5.44 15.14
CA ARG A 264 -0.03 -6.20 15.91
C ARG A 264 -1.38 -6.21 15.21
N VAL A 265 -1.69 -7.28 14.48
CA VAL A 265 -3.04 -7.52 13.94
C VAL A 265 -3.95 -8.10 15.02
N THR A 266 -5.14 -7.53 15.15
CA THR A 266 -6.04 -7.82 16.28
C THR A 266 -7.44 -8.22 15.89
N ALA A 267 -7.88 -7.81 14.70
CA ALA A 267 -9.15 -8.21 14.14
C ALA A 267 -9.04 -8.31 12.61
N VAL A 268 -9.92 -9.11 12.01
CA VAL A 268 -9.99 -9.30 10.57
C VAL A 268 -11.44 -9.41 10.16
N PHE A 269 -11.84 -8.54 9.24
CA PHE A 269 -13.13 -8.55 8.58
C PHE A 269 -12.92 -8.90 7.12
N ALA A 270 -13.80 -9.72 6.57
CA ALA A 270 -13.74 -10.09 5.16
C ALA A 270 -15.10 -9.91 4.50
N SER A 271 -15.10 -9.47 3.26
CA SER A 271 -16.27 -9.56 2.39
C SER A 271 -16.72 -11.03 2.23
N PRO A 272 -18.02 -11.33 2.07
CA PRO A 272 -18.53 -12.70 1.94
C PRO A 272 -18.10 -13.43 0.66
N ALA A 273 -17.48 -12.74 -0.31
CA ALA A 273 -16.93 -13.39 -1.49
C ALA A 273 -15.84 -14.40 -1.11
N LEU A 274 -15.86 -15.60 -1.70
CA LEU A 274 -14.91 -16.66 -1.40
C LEU A 274 -13.45 -16.19 -1.54
N ARG A 275 -13.15 -15.44 -2.60
CA ARG A 275 -11.83 -14.82 -2.84
C ARG A 275 -11.32 -13.96 -1.67
N CYS A 276 -12.22 -13.24 -1.00
CA CYS A 276 -11.87 -12.35 0.11
C CYS A 276 -11.62 -13.17 1.38
N VAL A 277 -12.48 -14.15 1.68
CA VAL A 277 -12.32 -15.05 2.83
C VAL A 277 -11.06 -15.92 2.69
N GLN A 278 -10.75 -16.40 1.48
CA GLN A 278 -9.50 -17.09 1.16
C GLN A 278 -8.27 -16.21 1.36
N THR A 279 -8.32 -14.97 0.89
CA THR A 279 -7.23 -14.01 1.09
C THR A 279 -7.00 -13.78 2.59
N ALA A 280 -8.06 -13.55 3.36
CA ALA A 280 -7.98 -13.34 4.80
C ALA A 280 -7.38 -14.55 5.53
N LYS A 281 -7.82 -15.77 5.19
CA LYS A 281 -7.25 -17.01 5.74
C LYS A 281 -5.75 -17.11 5.49
N HIS A 282 -5.31 -16.93 4.24
CA HIS A 282 -3.89 -17.10 3.90
C HIS A 282 -3.00 -16.03 4.52
N ILE A 283 -3.49 -14.79 4.65
CA ILE A 283 -2.78 -13.75 5.43
C ILE A 283 -2.63 -14.17 6.89
N LEU A 284 -3.70 -14.69 7.51
CA LEU A 284 -3.67 -15.14 8.92
C LEU A 284 -2.79 -16.36 9.15
N GLU A 285 -2.74 -17.31 8.21
CA GLU A 285 -1.85 -18.48 8.25
C GLU A 285 -0.37 -18.05 8.30
N GLU A 286 0.01 -17.02 7.54
CA GLU A 286 1.39 -16.53 7.57
C GLU A 286 1.68 -15.64 8.77
N LEU A 287 0.69 -14.86 9.25
CA LEU A 287 0.78 -14.15 10.51
C LEU A 287 0.83 -15.07 11.75
N LYS A 288 0.59 -16.38 11.59
CA LYS A 288 0.44 -17.35 12.69
C LYS A 288 -0.69 -17.00 13.67
N LEU A 289 -1.76 -16.40 13.12
CA LEU A 289 -2.93 -15.92 13.85
C LEU A 289 -4.23 -16.65 13.46
N GLU A 290 -4.17 -17.62 12.54
CA GLU A 290 -5.33 -18.31 11.96
C GLU A 290 -6.17 -19.07 12.98
N LYS A 291 -5.56 -19.56 14.07
CA LYS A 291 -6.26 -20.22 15.18
C LYS A 291 -6.74 -19.24 16.24
N LYS A 292 -6.12 -18.07 16.33
CA LYS A 292 -6.37 -17.07 17.36
C LYS A 292 -7.47 -16.08 16.96
N LEU A 293 -7.40 -15.58 15.73
CA LEU A 293 -8.33 -14.61 15.20
C LEU A 293 -9.36 -15.32 14.33
N LYS A 294 -10.63 -14.97 14.55
CA LYS A 294 -11.74 -15.43 13.73
C LYS A 294 -12.05 -14.40 12.64
N ILE A 295 -12.30 -14.87 11.43
CA ILE A 295 -12.68 -14.03 10.28
C ILE A 295 -14.14 -13.62 10.44
N ARG A 296 -14.38 -12.31 10.62
CA ARG A 296 -15.73 -11.74 10.69
C ARG A 296 -16.23 -11.42 9.29
N VAL A 297 -17.20 -12.19 8.81
CA VAL A 297 -17.74 -12.02 7.46
C VAL A 297 -18.76 -10.89 7.45
N GLU A 298 -18.43 -9.77 6.79
CA GLU A 298 -19.24 -8.55 6.73
C GLU A 298 -19.76 -8.31 5.30
N PRO A 299 -21.04 -8.61 5.01
CA PRO A 299 -21.66 -8.32 3.72
C PRO A 299 -21.69 -6.83 3.37
N GLY A 300 -21.71 -5.94 4.36
CA GLY A 300 -21.74 -4.49 4.12
C GLY A 300 -20.48 -3.92 3.47
N ILE A 301 -19.37 -4.68 3.45
CA ILE A 301 -18.15 -4.37 2.69
C ILE A 301 -18.03 -5.22 1.41
N PHE A 302 -19.11 -5.84 0.92
CA PHE A 302 -19.14 -6.50 -0.39
C PHE A 302 -19.05 -5.50 -1.56
N GLU A 303 -18.70 -5.98 -2.75
CA GLU A 303 -18.54 -5.17 -3.96
C GLU A 303 -19.85 -4.45 -4.34
N TRP A 304 -19.75 -3.32 -5.06
CA TRP A 304 -20.91 -2.63 -5.59
C TRP A 304 -21.75 -3.56 -6.47
N MET A 305 -23.00 -3.79 -6.07
CA MET A 305 -23.89 -4.76 -6.69
C MET A 305 -24.12 -4.50 -8.17
N LYS A 306 -23.97 -3.24 -8.66
CA LYS A 306 -24.03 -2.93 -10.09
C LYS A 306 -23.02 -3.71 -10.93
N TRP A 307 -21.83 -3.99 -10.39
CA TRP A 307 -20.80 -4.77 -11.07
C TRP A 307 -21.01 -6.29 -10.95
N GLU A 308 -21.94 -6.70 -10.10
CA GLU A 308 -22.38 -8.07 -9.91
C GLU A 308 -23.82 -8.30 -10.44
N ALA A 309 -24.46 -7.27 -11.02
CA ALA A 309 -25.89 -7.24 -11.37
C ALA A 309 -26.30 -8.21 -12.48
N SER A 310 -25.34 -8.72 -13.26
CA SER A 310 -25.58 -9.78 -14.25
C SER A 310 -25.69 -11.18 -13.62
N LYS A 311 -25.45 -11.31 -12.31
CA LYS A 311 -25.46 -12.59 -11.59
C LYS A 311 -26.83 -12.78 -10.93
N ALA A 312 -27.65 -13.66 -11.49
CA ALA A 312 -29.05 -13.86 -11.11
C ALA A 312 -29.26 -14.20 -9.61
N THR A 313 -28.25 -14.71 -8.92
CA THR A 313 -28.23 -14.89 -7.45
C THR A 313 -26.79 -14.86 -6.93
N LEU A 314 -26.53 -14.10 -5.87
CA LEU A 314 -25.26 -14.17 -5.13
C LEU A 314 -25.25 -15.42 -4.25
N THR A 315 -24.52 -16.44 -4.66
CA THR A 315 -24.40 -17.73 -3.97
C THR A 315 -23.13 -17.78 -3.11
N PHE A 316 -23.09 -16.95 -2.06
CA PHE A 316 -22.01 -17.02 -1.08
C PHE A 316 -22.07 -18.33 -0.28
N LEU A 317 -20.91 -18.87 0.10
CA LEU A 317 -20.86 -19.93 1.11
C LEU A 317 -21.48 -19.43 2.41
N THR A 318 -22.21 -20.30 3.08
CA THR A 318 -22.64 -20.10 4.47
C THR A 318 -21.45 -20.15 5.42
N LEU A 319 -21.60 -19.60 6.63
CA LEU A 319 -20.55 -19.65 7.64
C LEU A 319 -20.20 -21.10 8.03
N GLU A 320 -21.19 -22.00 8.02
CA GLU A 320 -20.95 -23.43 8.28
C GLU A 320 -20.19 -24.10 7.14
N GLU A 321 -20.54 -23.85 5.87
CA GLU A 321 -19.76 -24.37 4.73
C GLU A 321 -18.32 -23.81 4.73
N LEU A 322 -18.12 -22.55 5.13
CA LEU A 322 -16.79 -21.98 5.32
C LEU A 322 -16.03 -22.70 6.45
N LYS A 323 -16.68 -22.98 7.57
CA LYS A 323 -16.08 -23.71 8.68
C LYS A 323 -15.72 -25.15 8.29
N GLU A 324 -16.59 -25.85 7.57
CA GLU A 324 -16.32 -27.18 6.99
C GLU A 324 -15.12 -27.15 6.03
N ALA A 325 -14.97 -26.08 5.26
CA ALA A 325 -13.83 -25.83 4.39
C ALA A 325 -12.57 -25.32 5.12
N ASN A 326 -12.54 -25.45 6.45
CA ASN A 326 -11.44 -25.09 7.32
C ASN A 326 -11.08 -23.58 7.26
N PHE A 327 -12.10 -22.72 7.19
CA PHE A 327 -11.96 -21.29 7.47
C PHE A 327 -12.36 -21.04 8.93
N ASN A 328 -11.48 -20.42 9.73
CA ASN A 328 -11.80 -20.04 11.11
C ASN A 328 -12.67 -18.78 11.12
N VAL A 329 -13.93 -18.90 10.71
CA VAL A 329 -14.90 -17.81 10.70
C VAL A 329 -15.54 -17.60 12.07
N ASP A 330 -15.98 -16.37 12.33
CA ASP A 330 -16.70 -16.00 13.55
C ASP A 330 -18.20 -16.23 13.38
N LEU A 331 -18.74 -17.27 14.03
CA LEU A 331 -20.17 -17.61 13.96
C LEU A 331 -21.04 -16.69 14.83
N ASP A 332 -20.43 -16.04 15.83
CA ASP A 332 -21.13 -15.16 16.77
C ASP A 332 -21.16 -13.71 16.27
N TYR A 333 -20.41 -13.41 15.22
CA TYR A 333 -20.36 -12.09 14.62
C TYR A 333 -21.70 -11.71 13.99
N ARG A 334 -22.23 -10.55 14.39
CA ARG A 334 -23.41 -9.94 13.78
C ARG A 334 -22.99 -8.85 12.80
N PRO A 335 -23.21 -9.03 11.49
CA PRO A 335 -22.83 -8.03 10.50
C PRO A 335 -23.67 -6.76 10.63
N ALA A 336 -23.08 -5.63 10.27
CA ALA A 336 -23.77 -4.34 10.17
C ALA A 336 -24.87 -4.38 9.10
N LEU A 337 -24.58 -5.04 7.98
CA LEU A 337 -25.55 -5.30 6.92
C LEU A 337 -25.68 -6.81 6.70
N PRO A 338 -26.84 -7.43 7.01
CA PRO A 338 -27.08 -8.83 6.68
C PRO A 338 -26.99 -9.09 5.17
N ARG A 339 -26.57 -10.30 4.80
CA ARG A 339 -26.47 -10.75 3.39
C ARG A 339 -27.76 -10.49 2.60
N CYS A 340 -28.92 -10.80 3.18
CA CYS A 340 -30.22 -10.64 2.53
C CYS A 340 -30.63 -9.17 2.30
N SER A 341 -29.92 -8.23 2.91
CA SER A 341 -30.15 -6.79 2.78
C SER A 341 -29.30 -6.15 1.66
N LEU A 342 -28.41 -6.90 1.01
CA LEU A 342 -27.70 -6.43 -0.19
C LEU A 342 -28.67 -6.33 -1.36
N MET A 343 -28.87 -5.11 -1.86
CA MET A 343 -29.84 -4.82 -2.92
C MET A 343 -29.18 -5.01 -4.30
N PRO A 344 -29.67 -5.92 -5.16
CA PRO A 344 -29.11 -6.13 -6.50
C PRO A 344 -29.02 -4.87 -7.36
N ALA A 345 -29.98 -3.95 -7.19
CA ALA A 345 -30.07 -2.70 -7.92
C ALA A 345 -29.60 -1.48 -7.11
N GLU A 346 -28.67 -1.64 -6.17
CA GLU A 346 -28.19 -0.52 -5.35
C GLU A 346 -27.53 0.58 -6.21
N SER A 347 -27.88 1.84 -5.94
CA SER A 347 -27.21 2.99 -6.52
C SER A 347 -25.78 3.12 -5.98
N TYR A 348 -24.96 3.95 -6.63
CA TYR A 348 -23.62 4.25 -6.11
C TYR A 348 -23.67 4.90 -4.72
N ASP A 349 -24.64 5.80 -4.48
CA ASP A 349 -24.82 6.44 -3.17
C ASP A 349 -25.20 5.42 -2.09
N GLN A 350 -26.09 4.48 -2.41
CA GLN A 350 -26.45 3.39 -1.50
C GLN A 350 -25.26 2.48 -1.19
N TYR A 351 -24.42 2.22 -2.19
CA TYR A 351 -23.18 1.45 -2.03
C TYR A 351 -22.19 2.11 -1.06
N VAL A 352 -21.88 3.40 -1.25
CA VAL A 352 -20.94 4.11 -0.37
C VAL A 352 -21.52 4.31 1.03
N GLU A 353 -22.84 4.50 1.14
CA GLU A 353 -23.53 4.62 2.42
C GLU A 353 -23.44 3.32 3.24
N ARG A 354 -23.74 2.16 2.65
CA ARG A 354 -23.61 0.89 3.39
C ARG A 354 -22.16 0.60 3.80
N CYS A 355 -21.17 1.02 2.99
CA CYS A 355 -19.76 0.90 3.35
C CYS A 355 -19.44 1.78 4.57
N ALA A 356 -19.93 3.03 4.59
CA ALA A 356 -19.76 3.95 5.71
C ALA A 356 -20.39 3.41 7.00
N VAL A 357 -21.63 2.94 6.94
CA VAL A 357 -22.34 2.32 8.09
C VAL A 357 -21.56 1.12 8.62
N SER A 358 -21.11 0.24 7.73
CA SER A 358 -20.37 -0.97 8.11
C SER A 358 -19.04 -0.64 8.76
N MET A 359 -18.30 0.32 8.21
CA MET A 359 -17.05 0.79 8.80
C MET A 359 -17.27 1.46 10.15
N GLY A 360 -18.32 2.26 10.31
CA GLY A 360 -18.71 2.81 11.61
C GLY A 360 -18.91 1.73 12.67
N GLN A 361 -19.64 0.65 12.35
CA GLN A 361 -19.83 -0.48 13.26
C GLN A 361 -18.52 -1.24 13.53
N ILE A 362 -17.69 -1.47 12.51
CA ILE A 362 -16.38 -2.13 12.66
C ILE A 362 -15.49 -1.35 13.63
N ILE A 363 -15.40 -0.02 13.48
CA ILE A 363 -14.66 0.84 14.41
C ILE A 363 -15.25 0.77 15.83
N ASN A 364 -16.57 0.69 15.97
CA ASN A 364 -17.21 0.59 17.29
C ASN A 364 -17.15 -0.81 17.91
N THR A 365 -16.76 -1.83 17.16
CA THR A 365 -16.67 -3.22 17.66
C THR A 365 -15.49 -3.41 18.63
N CYS A 366 -14.41 -2.64 18.47
CA CYS A 366 -13.20 -2.75 19.31
C CYS A 366 -12.59 -1.36 19.63
N PRO A 367 -13.31 -0.46 20.34
CA PRO A 367 -12.92 0.95 20.47
C PRO A 367 -11.65 1.19 21.30
N GLN A 368 -11.27 0.24 22.16
CA GLN A 368 -10.07 0.32 23.01
C GLN A 368 -8.88 -0.48 22.45
N ASP A 369 -9.02 -1.07 21.27
CA ASP A 369 -7.97 -1.92 20.71
C ASP A 369 -6.93 -1.10 19.93
N MET A 370 -5.69 -1.18 20.40
CA MET A 370 -4.56 -0.38 19.92
C MET A 370 -3.74 -1.13 18.86
N GLY A 371 -4.40 -1.95 18.03
CA GLY A 371 -3.78 -2.73 16.95
C GLY A 371 -4.35 -2.42 15.58
N ILE A 372 -3.95 -3.23 14.61
CA ILE A 372 -4.42 -3.15 13.23
C ILE A 372 -5.61 -4.09 13.03
N THR A 373 -6.72 -3.53 12.58
CA THR A 373 -7.85 -4.28 12.03
C THR A 373 -7.69 -4.41 10.52
N LEU A 374 -7.68 -5.64 10.02
CA LEU A 374 -7.63 -5.93 8.59
C LEU A 374 -9.03 -5.92 7.99
N ILE A 375 -9.21 -5.24 6.84
CA ILE A 375 -10.44 -5.26 6.04
C ILE A 375 -10.12 -5.89 4.69
N VAL A 376 -10.39 -7.18 4.53
CA VAL A 376 -10.08 -7.93 3.30
C VAL A 376 -11.29 -7.92 2.37
N SER A 377 -11.22 -7.15 1.29
CA SER A 377 -12.36 -6.88 0.42
C SER A 377 -11.95 -6.70 -1.06
N HIS A 378 -12.63 -5.84 -1.80
CA HIS A 378 -12.47 -5.58 -3.23
C HIS A 378 -11.70 -4.29 -3.46
N SER A 379 -11.37 -3.99 -4.72
CA SER A 379 -10.65 -2.75 -5.07
C SER A 379 -11.40 -1.51 -4.58
N SER A 380 -12.72 -1.53 -4.73
CA SER A 380 -13.62 -0.46 -4.31
C SER A 380 -13.54 -0.10 -2.83
N ALA A 381 -13.32 -1.09 -1.97
CA ALA A 381 -13.25 -0.90 -0.53
C ALA A 381 -12.10 0.00 -0.09
N LEU A 382 -10.98 0.06 -0.84
CA LEU A 382 -9.85 0.93 -0.49
C LEU A 382 -10.24 2.42 -0.50
N ASP A 383 -11.27 2.80 -1.26
CA ASP A 383 -11.85 4.15 -1.26
C ASP A 383 -13.11 4.21 -0.39
N SER A 384 -14.10 3.33 -0.63
CA SER A 384 -15.41 3.42 0.04
C SER A 384 -15.36 3.09 1.54
N CYS A 385 -14.37 2.33 2.02
CA CYS A 385 -14.22 2.02 3.44
C CYS A 385 -13.24 2.95 4.17
N THR A 386 -12.47 3.78 3.45
CA THR A 386 -11.48 4.69 4.07
C THR A 386 -11.97 6.13 4.07
N ARG A 387 -12.64 6.60 3.02
CA ARG A 387 -13.21 7.96 2.96
C ARG A 387 -14.13 8.30 4.14
N PRO A 388 -15.00 7.39 4.62
CA PRO A 388 -15.82 7.65 5.81
C PRO A 388 -14.99 7.88 7.07
N LEU A 389 -13.89 7.11 7.26
CA LEU A 389 -12.99 7.28 8.39
C LEU A 389 -12.31 8.65 8.36
N LEU A 390 -11.89 9.08 7.17
CA LEU A 390 -11.20 10.35 6.93
C LEU A 390 -12.14 11.57 6.99
N GLY A 391 -13.45 11.37 7.19
CA GLY A 391 -14.45 12.44 7.14
C GLY A 391 -14.57 13.10 5.75
N LEU A 392 -14.27 12.36 4.68
CA LEU A 392 -14.29 12.87 3.31
C LEU A 392 -15.61 12.48 2.61
N PRO A 393 -16.19 13.37 1.78
CA PRO A 393 -17.38 13.04 1.00
C PRO A 393 -17.07 11.96 -0.03
N PRO A 394 -18.03 11.12 -0.45
CA PRO A 394 -17.83 10.18 -1.56
C PRO A 394 -17.28 10.86 -2.81
N ARG A 395 -16.48 10.14 -3.61
CA ARG A 395 -16.07 10.62 -4.94
C ARG A 395 -17.26 10.60 -5.88
N GLU A 396 -17.18 11.33 -6.99
CA GLU A 396 -18.08 11.12 -8.13
C GLU A 396 -17.91 9.67 -8.66
N CYS A 397 -18.99 9.06 -9.13
CA CYS A 397 -19.04 7.66 -9.53
C CYS A 397 -18.05 7.31 -10.66
N GLY A 398 -17.87 8.20 -11.64
CA GLY A 398 -16.92 8.07 -12.73
C GLY A 398 -15.47 8.08 -12.23
N ASP A 399 -15.12 9.07 -11.41
CA ASP A 399 -13.79 9.18 -10.79
C ASP A 399 -13.47 7.96 -9.90
N PHE A 400 -14.45 7.53 -9.11
CA PHE A 400 -14.37 6.32 -8.30
C PHE A 400 -14.08 5.09 -9.17
N ALA A 401 -14.83 4.90 -10.26
CA ALA A 401 -14.64 3.76 -11.16
C ALA A 401 -13.24 3.75 -11.82
N GLN A 402 -12.72 4.93 -12.21
CA GLN A 402 -11.37 5.04 -12.76
C GLN A 402 -10.28 4.73 -11.74
N LEU A 403 -10.47 5.16 -10.48
CA LEU A 403 -9.52 4.93 -9.40
C LEU A 403 -9.40 3.43 -9.09
N VAL A 404 -10.52 2.75 -8.88
CA VAL A 404 -10.51 1.37 -8.35
C VAL A 404 -9.98 0.35 -9.36
N ARG A 405 -10.05 0.66 -10.67
CA ARG A 405 -9.48 -0.15 -11.75
C ARG A 405 -7.95 -0.24 -11.69
N LYS A 406 -7.29 0.73 -11.04
CA LYS A 406 -5.82 0.78 -10.93
C LYS A 406 -5.27 -0.04 -9.77
N ILE A 407 -6.14 -0.56 -8.90
CA ILE A 407 -5.74 -1.23 -7.66
C ILE A 407 -5.36 -2.69 -7.96
N PRO A 408 -4.10 -3.10 -7.77
CA PRO A 408 -3.64 -4.47 -8.03
C PRO A 408 -4.14 -5.45 -6.96
N SER A 409 -3.99 -6.75 -7.21
CA SER A 409 -4.18 -7.79 -6.18
C SER A 409 -3.33 -7.47 -4.96
N LEU A 410 -3.89 -7.64 -3.76
CA LEU A 410 -3.24 -7.29 -2.48
C LEU A 410 -2.83 -5.81 -2.39
N GLY A 411 -3.40 -4.93 -3.22
CA GLY A 411 -3.32 -3.48 -3.02
C GLY A 411 -3.85 -3.12 -1.63
N MET A 412 -3.13 -2.23 -0.94
CA MET A 412 -3.42 -1.85 0.44
C MET A 412 -3.63 -0.36 0.59
N CYS A 413 -4.57 0.01 1.47
CA CYS A 413 -4.78 1.37 1.95
C CYS A 413 -4.78 1.34 3.48
N PHE A 414 -4.01 2.22 4.12
CA PHE A 414 -3.83 2.21 5.57
C PHE A 414 -4.25 3.55 6.19
N CYS A 415 -5.14 3.47 7.18
CA CYS A 415 -5.56 4.62 7.98
C CYS A 415 -5.16 4.39 9.44
N GLU A 416 -4.64 5.43 10.09
CA GLU A 416 -4.38 5.42 11.53
C GLU A 416 -5.21 6.49 12.24
N GLU A 417 -5.71 6.15 13.43
CA GLU A 417 -6.44 7.07 14.30
C GLU A 417 -5.44 7.86 15.17
N ASN A 418 -5.56 9.19 15.14
CA ASN A 418 -4.93 10.06 16.10
C ASN A 418 -5.74 10.05 17.40
N ARG A 419 -5.09 9.64 18.49
CA ARG A 419 -5.75 9.45 19.79
C ARG A 419 -6.18 10.76 20.45
N GLU A 420 -5.55 11.87 20.10
CA GLU A 420 -5.83 13.17 20.74
C GLU A 420 -7.16 13.78 20.29
N ASP A 421 -7.50 13.63 19.01
CA ASP A 421 -8.69 14.23 18.38
C ASP A 421 -9.66 13.20 17.78
N GLY A 422 -9.30 11.90 17.77
CA GLY A 422 -10.09 10.83 17.17
C GLY A 422 -10.11 10.88 15.64
N LYS A 423 -9.27 11.70 15.01
CA LYS A 423 -9.24 11.87 13.55
C LYS A 423 -8.44 10.75 12.90
N TRP A 424 -8.91 10.27 11.76
CA TRP A 424 -8.18 9.30 10.95
C TRP A 424 -7.38 10.00 9.86
N ASP A 425 -6.16 9.53 9.62
CA ASP A 425 -5.28 9.99 8.54
C ASP A 425 -4.81 8.82 7.68
N LEU A 426 -4.60 9.08 6.39
CA LEU A 426 -3.94 8.11 5.50
C LEU A 426 -2.45 8.05 5.80
N VAL A 427 -1.94 6.84 5.98
CA VAL A 427 -0.52 6.58 6.28
C VAL A 427 0.01 5.54 5.29
N ASN A 428 1.33 5.49 5.12
CA ASN A 428 1.96 4.42 4.35
C ASN A 428 1.63 3.06 4.98
N PRO A 429 1.18 2.06 4.19
CA PRO A 429 1.03 0.70 4.69
C PRO A 429 2.32 0.17 5.33
N PRO A 430 2.22 -0.69 6.36
CA PRO A 430 3.38 -1.21 7.08
C PRO A 430 4.25 -2.17 6.25
N VAL A 431 3.78 -2.55 5.07
CA VAL A 431 4.46 -3.48 4.15
C VAL A 431 4.57 -2.87 2.75
N LYS A 432 5.49 -3.42 1.95
CA LYS A 432 5.73 -2.95 0.58
C LYS A 432 4.66 -3.47 -0.40
N THR A 433 4.58 -2.84 -1.56
CA THR A 433 3.79 -3.32 -2.69
C THR A 433 4.38 -4.60 -3.28
N LEU A 434 3.53 -5.47 -3.82
CA LEU A 434 3.93 -6.62 -4.62
C LEU A 434 3.72 -6.33 -6.11
N THR A 435 4.80 -6.45 -6.90
CA THR A 435 4.76 -6.27 -8.35
C THR A 435 5.40 -7.47 -9.04
N HIS A 436 4.67 -8.09 -9.97
CA HIS A 436 5.19 -9.18 -10.80
C HIS A 436 4.54 -9.16 -12.18
N GLY A 437 5.20 -9.80 -13.16
CA GLY A 437 4.67 -9.96 -14.51
C GLY A 437 3.62 -11.07 -14.62
N ALA A 438 2.99 -11.15 -15.80
CA ALA A 438 2.16 -12.29 -16.18
C ALA A 438 3.03 -13.48 -16.61
N ASN A 439 2.44 -14.67 -16.62
CA ASN A 439 3.05 -15.88 -17.19
C ASN A 439 2.12 -16.43 -18.29
N SER A 440 2.62 -16.63 -19.50
CA SER A 440 1.80 -17.03 -20.65
C SER A 440 1.47 -18.53 -20.62
N VAL A 441 0.32 -18.90 -21.19
CA VAL A 441 0.01 -20.30 -21.48
C VAL A 441 1.04 -20.83 -22.48
N PHE A 442 1.57 -22.03 -22.22
CA PHE A 442 2.58 -22.64 -23.08
C PHE A 442 2.21 -24.07 -23.43
N ASN A 443 2.14 -24.36 -24.74
CA ASN A 443 2.01 -25.71 -25.27
C ASN A 443 3.15 -25.92 -26.27
N TRP A 444 4.13 -26.74 -25.88
CA TRP A 444 5.32 -26.98 -26.68
C TRP A 444 5.01 -27.55 -28.07
N ARG A 445 3.98 -28.41 -28.21
CA ARG A 445 3.61 -29.01 -29.50
C ARG A 445 3.05 -27.98 -30.45
N ASN A 446 2.16 -27.12 -29.96
CA ASN A 446 1.58 -26.05 -30.78
C ASN A 446 2.65 -25.03 -31.17
N TRP A 447 3.56 -24.72 -30.25
CA TRP A 447 4.64 -23.77 -30.49
C TRP A 447 5.56 -24.22 -31.64
N ILE A 448 6.00 -25.49 -31.65
CA ILE A 448 6.87 -26.01 -32.71
C ILE A 448 6.13 -26.30 -34.03
N SER A 449 4.81 -26.48 -33.98
CA SER A 449 4.00 -26.71 -35.18
C SER A 449 3.61 -25.41 -35.90
N SER A 450 3.86 -24.26 -35.27
CA SER A 450 3.64 -22.93 -35.85
C SER A 450 4.87 -22.52 -36.66
N ASN A 451 5.13 -23.22 -37.77
CA ASN A 451 6.08 -22.80 -38.80
C ASN A 451 5.34 -22.38 -40.06
#